data_AF-A0AB37HA59-F1
#
_entry.id   AF-A0AB37HA59-F1
#
_cell.length_a   1.000
_cell.length_b   1.000
_cell.length_c   1.000
_cell.angle_alpha   90.00
_cell.angle_beta   90.00
_cell.angle_gamma   90.00
#
_symmetry.space_group_name_H-M   'P 1'
#
loop_
_entity.id
_entity.type
_entity.pdbx_description
1 polymer ?
#
loop_
_entity_poly.entity_id
_entity_poly.type
_entity_poly.pdbx_seq_one_letter_code
_entity_poly.pdbx_strand_id
1 'polypeptide(L)'
;MRKRSALDYLLAGVLIVLLILNTLFVFEVIHISNAFSSLMLSLTLLVCALSTYHSGYKKTAYFIIISACFTGVVSIIRLFV
;
A
#
# COMPACT_ATOMS: atom_id res chain seq x y z
N MET A 1 26.13 -5.37 9.62
CA MET A 1 24.79 -5.88 9.98
C MET A 1 24.01 -4.74 10.64
N ARG A 2 23.15 -4.06 9.89
CA ARG A 2 22.38 -2.91 10.38
C ARG A 2 21.32 -3.46 11.34
N LYS A 3 21.34 -3.04 12.61
CA LYS A 3 20.35 -3.45 13.63
C LYS A 3 18.95 -3.19 13.05
N ARG A 4 18.25 -4.25 12.63
CA ARG A 4 16.82 -4.17 12.29
C ARG A 4 16.12 -3.71 13.56
N SER A 5 15.55 -2.51 13.51
CA SER A 5 14.82 -1.95 14.63
C SER A 5 13.50 -2.71 14.79
N ALA A 6 12.94 -2.78 16.00
CA ALA A 6 11.57 -3.27 16.21
C ALA A 6 10.56 -2.53 15.32
N LEU A 7 10.86 -1.26 14.97
CA LEU A 7 10.12 -0.48 13.99
C LEU A 7 10.11 -1.08 12.58
N ASP A 8 11.21 -1.70 12.13
CA ASP A 8 11.26 -2.32 10.78
C ASP A 8 10.33 -3.54 10.71
N TYR A 9 10.26 -4.32 11.79
CA TYR A 9 9.35 -5.46 11.88
C TYR A 9 7.89 -5.03 11.97
N LEU A 10 7.60 -3.97 12.73
CA LEU A 10 6.26 -3.41 12.84
C LEU A 10 5.81 -2.81 11.50
N LEU A 11 6.71 -2.09 10.81
CA LEU A 11 6.47 -1.55 9.48
C LEU A 11 6.20 -2.65 8.45
N ALA A 12 6.99 -3.75 8.48
CA ALA A 12 6.77 -4.91 7.62
C ALA A 12 5.41 -5.56 7.87
N GLY A 13 4.99 -5.68 9.14
CA GLY A 13 3.66 -6.19 9.51
C GLY A 13 2.54 -5.31 8.96
N VAL A 14 2.63 -4.00 9.14
CA VAL A 14 1.68 -3.02 8.57
C VAL A 14 1.61 -3.16 7.05
N LEU A 15 2.75 -3.35 6.41
CA LEU A 15 2.85 -3.50 4.95
C LEU A 15 2.12 -4.75 4.44
N ILE A 16 2.26 -5.88 5.14
CA ILE A 16 1.55 -7.12 4.80
C ILE A 16 0.05 -6.93 4.94
N VAL A 17 -0.41 -6.31 6.03
CA VAL A 17 -1.84 -6.04 6.27
C VAL A 17 -2.41 -5.13 5.17
N LEU A 18 -1.68 -4.07 4.79
CA LEU A 18 -2.07 -3.18 3.69
C LEU A 18 -2.16 -3.91 2.35
N LEU A 19 -1.24 -4.83 2.08
CA LEU A 19 -1.24 -5.61 0.84
C LEU A 19 -2.42 -6.59 0.78
N ILE A 20 -2.76 -7.22 1.91
CA ILE A 20 -3.95 -8.07 2.04
C ILE A 20 -5.22 -7.24 1.84
N LEU A 21 -5.36 -6.09 2.51
CA LEU A 21 -6.50 -5.19 2.35
C LEU A 21 -6.66 -4.73 0.89
N ASN A 22 -5.56 -4.42 0.23
CA ASN A 22 -5.55 -4.01 -1.17
C ASN A 22 -6.04 -5.15 -2.08
N THR A 23 -5.56 -6.37 -1.83
CA THR A 23 -5.98 -7.56 -2.59
C THR A 23 -7.48 -7.83 -2.39
N LEU A 24 -7.97 -7.78 -1.15
CA LEU A 24 -9.38 -7.95 -0.81
C LEU A 24 -10.27 -6.86 -1.43
N PHE A 25 -9.77 -5.64 -1.57
CA PHE A 25 -10.47 -4.55 -2.24
C PHE A 25 -10.56 -4.76 -3.76
N VAL A 26 -9.46 -5.19 -4.41
CA VAL A 26 -9.42 -5.48 -5.85
C VAL A 26 -10.39 -6.61 -6.23
N PHE A 27 -10.52 -7.64 -5.40
CA PHE A 27 -11.44 -8.76 -5.63
C PHE A 27 -12.89 -8.48 -5.16
N GLU A 28 -13.24 -7.24 -4.81
CA GLU A 28 -14.56 -6.88 -4.25
C GLU A 28 -14.99 -7.66 -2.99
N VAL A 29 -14.07 -8.38 -2.35
CA VAL A 29 -14.36 -9.12 -1.11
C VAL A 29 -14.73 -8.17 0.03
N ILE A 30 -14.19 -6.94 0.01
CA ILE A 30 -14.57 -5.86 0.91
C ILE A 30 -15.07 -4.67 0.07
N HIS A 31 -16.38 -4.41 0.14
CA HIS A 31 -16.95 -3.15 -0.35
C HIS A 31 -16.59 -2.02 0.62
N ILE A 32 -15.40 -1.45 0.48
CA ILE A 32 -15.14 -0.12 1.03
C ILE A 32 -15.98 0.84 0.19
N SER A 33 -17.17 1.17 0.70
CA SER A 33 -18.22 1.94 0.01
C SER A 33 -17.81 3.35 -0.43
N ASN A 34 -16.56 3.77 -0.19
CA ASN A 34 -16.10 5.12 -0.43
C ASN A 34 -14.79 5.10 -1.23
N ALA A 35 -14.84 5.51 -2.49
CA ALA A 35 -13.68 5.64 -3.39
C ALA A 35 -12.58 6.55 -2.80
N PHE A 36 -12.95 7.45 -1.88
CA PHE A 36 -12.03 8.29 -1.13
C PHE A 36 -11.15 7.49 -0.16
N SER A 37 -11.69 6.46 0.49
CA SER A 37 -10.93 5.63 1.42
C SER A 37 -9.91 4.75 0.71
N SER A 38 -10.23 4.25 -0.48
CA SER A 38 -9.28 3.50 -1.30
C SER A 38 -8.19 4.39 -1.91
N LEU A 39 -8.51 5.65 -2.25
CA LEU A 39 -7.54 6.69 -2.58
C LEU A 39 -6.58 6.98 -1.41
N MET A 40 -7.10 7.15 -0.19
CA MET A 40 -6.25 7.32 1.00
C MET A 40 -5.34 6.10 1.22
N LEU A 41 -5.85 4.89 0.99
CA LEU A 41 -5.06 3.66 1.12
C LEU A 41 -3.91 3.62 0.11
N SER A 42 -4.15 4.06 -1.14
CA SER A 42 -3.10 4.18 -2.16
C SER A 42 -2.01 5.20 -1.80
N LEU A 43 -2.38 6.35 -1.24
CA LEU A 43 -1.44 7.37 -0.77
C LEU A 43 -0.60 6.85 0.40
N THR A 44 -1.24 6.12 1.32
CA THR A 44 -0.56 5.53 2.48
C THR A 44 0.47 4.48 2.05
N LEU A 45 0.12 3.65 1.05
CA LEU A 45 1.05 2.71 0.42
C LEU A 45 2.22 3.44 -0.25
N LEU A 46 1.97 4.56 -0.93
CA LEU A 46 3.02 5.35 -1.59
C LEU A 46 4.02 5.93 -0.59
N VAL A 47 3.54 6.46 0.53
CA VAL A 47 4.38 6.96 1.64
C VAL A 47 5.18 5.82 2.27
N CYS A 48 4.56 4.65 2.48
CA CYS A 48 5.27 3.46 2.95
C CYS A 48 6.35 3.01 1.97
N ALA A 49 6.08 3.10 0.67
CA ALA A 49 7.05 2.74 -0.36
C ALA A 49 8.25 3.68 -0.36
N LEU A 50 8.04 4.99 -0.20
CA LEU A 50 9.11 5.99 -0.07
C LEU A 50 9.98 5.73 1.16
N SER A 51 9.37 5.43 2.30
CA SER A 51 10.10 5.06 3.53
C SER A 51 10.91 3.76 3.33
N THR A 52 10.29 2.76 2.71
CA THR A 52 10.94 1.46 2.39
C THR A 52 12.10 1.64 1.41
N TYR A 53 11.98 2.56 0.45
CA TYR A 53 13.03 2.92 -0.49
C TYR A 53 14.21 3.58 0.22
N HIS A 54 13.94 4.53 1.13
CA HIS A 54 14.95 5.19 1.95
C HIS A 54 15.68 4.22 2.90
N SER A 55 14.98 3.22 3.43
CA SER A 55 15.57 2.14 4.25
C SER A 55 16.46 1.17 3.46
N GLY A 56 16.56 1.32 2.13
CA GLY A 56 17.46 0.55 1.27
C GLY A 56 16.83 -0.68 0.62
N TYR A 57 15.54 -0.96 0.88
CA TYR A 57 14.81 -2.08 0.30
C TYR A 57 14.19 -1.69 -1.06
N LYS A 58 15.05 -1.35 -2.03
CA LYS A 58 14.64 -0.78 -3.33
C LYS A 58 13.65 -1.67 -4.09
N LYS A 59 13.91 -2.99 -4.19
CA LYS A 59 13.03 -3.93 -4.91
C LYS A 59 11.62 -3.98 -4.31
N THR A 60 11.54 -4.07 -2.98
CA THR A 60 10.26 -4.10 -2.27
C THR A 60 9.52 -2.77 -2.41
N ALA A 61 10.23 -1.65 -2.31
CA ALA A 61 9.66 -0.33 -2.53
C ALA A 61 9.02 -0.19 -3.92
N TYR A 62 9.71 -0.63 -4.99
CA TYR A 62 9.13 -0.60 -6.34
C TYR A 62 7.85 -1.43 -6.45
N PHE A 63 7.80 -2.61 -5.82
CA PHE A 63 6.59 -3.44 -5.82
C PHE A 63 5.42 -2.73 -5.13
N ILE A 64 5.68 -2.04 -4.03
CA ILE A 64 4.68 -1.27 -3.29
C ILE A 64 4.20 -0.05 -4.10
N ILE A 65 5.11 0.64 -4.80
CA ILE A 65 4.74 1.76 -5.69
C ILE A 65 3.79 1.27 -6.79
N ILE A 66 4.12 0.16 -7.45
CA ILE A 66 3.27 -0.41 -8.52
C ILE A 66 1.89 -0.77 -7.96
N SER A 67 1.85 -1.43 -6.80
CA SER A 67 0.60 -1.78 -6.12
C SER A 67 -0.22 -0.53 -5.75
N ALA A 68 0.42 0.52 -5.22
CA ALA A 68 -0.23 1.78 -4.88
C ALA A 68 -0.81 2.49 -6.11
N CYS A 69 -0.05 2.58 -7.21
CA CYS A 69 -0.52 3.17 -8.45
C CYS A 69 -1.73 2.43 -9.02
N PHE A 70 -1.71 1.10 -9.01
CA PHE A 70 -2.83 0.28 -9.48
C PHE A 70 -4.11 0.55 -8.67
N THR A 71 -4.00 0.56 -7.34
CA THR A 71 -5.12 0.88 -6.43
C THR A 71 -5.62 2.30 -6.61
N GLY A 72 -4.72 3.26 -6.83
CA GLY A 72 -5.07 4.64 -7.12
C GLY A 72 -5.91 4.77 -8.39
N VAL A 73 -5.47 4.14 -9.48
CA VAL A 73 -6.21 4.14 -10.76
C VAL A 73 -7.59 3.51 -10.62
N VAL A 74 -7.68 2.33 -9.98
CA VAL A 74 -8.97 1.65 -9.74
C VAL A 74 -9.90 2.52 -8.89
N SER A 75 -9.35 3.21 -7.88
CA SER A 75 -10.13 4.10 -7.02
C SER A 75 -10.63 5.33 -7.75
N ILE A 76 -9.81 5.92 -8.63
CA ILE A 76 -10.21 7.06 -9.48
C ILE A 76 -11.35 6.64 -10.41
N ILE A 77 -11.24 5.48 -11.07
CA ILE A 77 -12.29 4.97 -11.95
C ILE A 77 -13.62 4.82 -11.18
N ARG A 78 -13.58 4.24 -9.97
CA ARG A 78 -14.75 4.12 -9.09
C ARG A 78 -15.27 5.44 -8.50
N LEU A 79 -14.51 6.52 -8.60
CA LEU A 79 -14.98 7.85 -8.16
C LEU A 79 -15.85 8.52 -9.23
N PHE A 80 -15.76 8.07 -10.48
CA PHE A 80 -16.48 8.62 -11.64
C PHE A 80 -17.55 7.67 -12.22
N VAL A 81 -17.61 6.42 -11.76
CA VAL A 81 -18.63 5.40 -12.11
C VAL A 81 -19.54 5.19 -10.91
#